data_AF-A0A8H5D728-F1
#
_entry.id   AF-A0A8H5D728-F1
#
_cell.length_a   1.000
_cell.length_b   1.000
_cell.length_c   1.000
_cell.angle_alpha   90.00
_cell.angle_beta   90.00
_cell.angle_gamma   90.00
#
_symmetry.space_group_name_H-M   'P 1'
#
loop_
_entity.id
_entity.type
_entity.pdbx_description
1 polymer ?
#
loop_
_entity_poly.entity_id
_entity_poly.type
_entity_poly.pdbx_seq_one_letter_code
_entity_poly.pdbx_strand_id
1 'polypeptide(L)'
;MDSHTPTTAADIDTAMMTPRAGPGPPSTSKQDSDAATKEVYASLSSALSNLAGNYDALQGKTMEVALKGTEMDSSEDIKELRQHMKEQDTLHKESMEEIQSHMIDQILQSEGDDMRVEVSQEIVDQIDELVKDQVAHCLKDHMPEDLQLDLAESKREYEDLQLALHNSESRRLNGTLRANKADDVLHTILMSNGSASPRFPKDLRALFDLDADTVKALMDDYGINGISDLRDSNLNKFMQFCGVRYQLVKSDNHKTNSTTHAV
;
A
#
# COMPACT_ATOMS: atom_id res chain seq x y z
N MET A 1 43.41 -24.06 46.84
CA MET A 1 44.18 -23.23 45.88
C MET A 1 43.23 -22.77 44.79
N ASP A 2 42.22 -21.94 45.08
CA ASP A 2 42.16 -20.59 45.66
C ASP A 2 42.46 -19.45 44.66
N SER A 3 41.61 -18.41 44.75
CA SER A 3 41.51 -17.12 44.04
C SER A 3 40.78 -17.18 42.68
N HIS A 4 39.53 -16.75 42.46
CA HIS A 4 38.61 -15.75 43.04
C HIS A 4 38.93 -14.25 42.79
N THR A 5 37.96 -13.61 42.08
CA THR A 5 37.48 -12.19 42.03
C THR A 5 38.27 -11.14 41.21
N PRO A 6 37.69 -9.95 40.85
CA PRO A 6 36.34 -9.38 41.10
C PRO A 6 35.61 -8.84 39.82
N THR A 7 34.28 -8.80 39.72
CA THR A 7 33.31 -7.79 40.21
C THR A 7 33.75 -6.33 39.99
N THR A 8 33.08 -5.61 39.10
CA THR A 8 32.99 -4.13 39.12
C THR A 8 31.58 -3.72 38.76
N ALA A 9 30.91 -3.13 39.74
CA ALA A 9 29.63 -2.45 39.66
C ALA A 9 29.88 -0.96 39.93
N ALA A 10 29.27 -0.09 39.12
CA ALA A 10 28.90 1.31 39.36
C ALA A 10 28.11 1.74 38.11
N ASP A 11 26.78 1.82 38.12
CA ASP A 11 25.98 2.97 38.59
C ASP A 11 26.58 4.34 38.19
N ILE A 12 25.87 5.07 37.31
CA ILE A 12 25.32 6.42 37.56
C ILE A 12 24.41 6.84 36.39
N ASP A 13 23.19 7.13 36.81
CA ASP A 13 22.09 7.90 36.23
C ASP A 13 22.52 9.18 35.46
N THR A 14 22.01 9.37 34.23
CA THR A 14 21.90 10.71 33.60
C THR A 14 20.80 10.69 32.54
N ALA A 15 19.66 11.25 32.91
CA ALA A 15 18.61 11.69 32.02
C ALA A 15 19.07 12.85 31.12
N MET A 16 18.92 12.73 29.80
CA MET A 16 18.66 13.87 28.89
C MET A 16 17.88 13.42 27.65
N MET A 17 16.57 13.61 27.73
CA MET A 17 15.74 14.31 26.75
C MET A 17 16.36 14.52 25.34
N THR A 18 15.93 13.72 24.37
CA THR A 18 16.01 14.05 22.94
C THR A 18 14.62 14.01 22.31
N PRO A 19 14.21 15.05 21.56
CA PRO A 19 12.86 15.18 21.04
C PRO A 19 12.61 14.28 19.83
N ARG A 20 11.49 13.57 19.89
CA ARG A 20 10.89 12.74 18.85
C ARG A 20 10.40 13.61 17.68
N ALA A 21 11.09 13.52 16.55
CA ALA A 21 10.65 14.10 15.28
C ALA A 21 9.39 13.36 14.80
N GLY A 22 8.30 14.10 14.62
CA GLY A 22 7.02 13.57 14.17
C GLY A 22 6.92 13.41 12.65
N PRO A 23 6.11 12.47 12.16
CA PRO A 23 5.53 12.54 10.83
C PRO A 23 4.32 13.50 10.87
N GLY A 24 4.36 14.52 10.01
CA GLY A 24 3.30 15.51 9.86
C GLY A 24 2.00 14.90 9.30
N PRO A 25 0.83 15.35 9.76
CA PRO A 25 -0.44 15.02 9.13
C PRO A 25 -0.70 15.87 7.88
N PRO A 26 -1.39 15.34 6.86
CA PRO A 26 -1.84 16.11 5.72
C PRO A 26 -2.86 17.17 6.16
N SER A 27 -2.60 18.43 5.77
CA SER A 27 -3.60 19.49 5.80
C SER A 27 -4.64 19.25 4.70
N THR A 28 -5.85 18.86 5.09
CA THR A 28 -7.04 18.90 4.23
C THR A 28 -8.23 19.50 4.98
N SER A 29 -8.74 20.58 4.41
CA SER A 29 -10.12 21.10 4.46
C SER A 29 -10.82 21.31 5.83
N LYS A 30 -10.77 22.55 6.33
CA LYS A 30 -11.68 23.12 7.35
C LYS A 30 -13.13 23.35 6.84
N GLN A 31 -13.66 22.51 5.95
CA GLN A 31 -15.03 22.65 5.43
C GLN A 31 -15.96 21.46 5.72
N ASP A 32 -15.45 20.35 6.24
CA ASP A 32 -16.28 19.17 6.55
C ASP A 32 -16.76 19.11 8.03
N SER A 33 -16.23 19.92 8.94
CA SER A 33 -16.64 19.92 10.36
C SER A 33 -18.04 20.50 10.59
N ASP A 34 -18.47 21.45 9.75
CA ASP A 34 -19.80 22.07 9.84
C ASP A 34 -20.90 21.16 9.30
N ALA A 35 -20.56 20.20 8.43
CA ALA A 35 -21.49 19.16 7.97
C ALA A 35 -21.67 18.07 9.04
N ALA A 36 -20.57 17.59 9.61
CA ALA A 36 -20.60 16.58 10.67
C ALA A 36 -21.35 17.05 11.93
N THR A 37 -21.17 18.32 12.33
CA THR A 37 -21.90 18.88 13.49
C THR A 37 -23.40 19.04 13.26
N LYS A 38 -23.82 19.35 12.02
CA LYS A 38 -25.25 19.41 11.64
C LYS A 38 -25.90 18.03 11.63
N GLU A 39 -25.19 17.00 11.18
CA GLU A 39 -25.68 15.62 11.18
C GLU A 39 -25.87 15.10 12.61
N VAL A 40 -24.92 15.37 13.52
CA VAL A 40 -25.07 15.05 14.94
C VAL A 40 -26.28 15.75 15.55
N TYR A 41 -26.49 17.04 15.25
CA TYR A 41 -27.64 17.79 15.76
C TYR A 41 -28.98 17.27 15.22
N ALA A 42 -29.02 16.87 13.95
CA ALA A 42 -30.19 16.24 13.34
C ALA A 42 -30.50 14.87 13.99
N SER A 43 -29.48 14.06 14.26
CA SER A 43 -29.65 12.78 14.96
C SER A 43 -30.16 12.97 16.39
N LEU A 44 -29.64 13.97 17.12
CA LEU A 44 -30.03 14.25 18.49
C LEU A 44 -31.47 14.78 18.56
N SER A 45 -31.83 15.66 17.62
CA SER A 45 -33.21 16.17 17.50
C SER A 45 -34.18 15.05 17.16
N SER A 46 -33.79 14.11 16.29
CA SER A 46 -34.60 12.93 15.97
C SER A 46 -34.77 12.04 17.20
N ALA A 47 -33.68 11.77 17.94
CA ALA A 47 -33.73 11.00 19.18
C ALA A 47 -34.62 11.67 20.25
N LEU A 48 -34.56 12.99 20.40
CA LEU A 48 -35.42 13.75 21.30
C LEU A 48 -36.89 13.73 20.87
N SER A 49 -37.16 13.84 19.57
CA SER A 49 -38.53 13.73 19.03
C SER A 49 -39.09 12.33 19.24
N ASN A 50 -38.27 11.29 19.07
CA ASN A 50 -38.66 9.91 19.34
C ASN A 50 -38.89 9.69 20.84
N LEU A 51 -38.07 10.28 21.70
CA LEU A 51 -38.25 10.20 23.15
C LEU A 51 -39.51 10.93 23.60
N ALA A 52 -39.80 12.12 23.04
CA ALA A 52 -41.04 12.85 23.29
C ALA A 52 -42.26 12.04 22.83
N GLY A 53 -42.20 11.42 21.65
CA GLY A 53 -43.24 10.51 21.17
C GLY A 53 -43.43 9.28 22.07
N ASN A 54 -42.33 8.70 22.57
CA ASN A 54 -42.39 7.60 23.53
C ASN A 54 -42.99 8.04 24.88
N TYR A 55 -42.70 9.26 25.33
CA TYR A 55 -43.25 9.82 26.56
C TYR A 55 -44.75 10.09 26.44
N ASP A 56 -45.20 10.65 25.32
CA ASP A 56 -46.63 10.83 25.03
C ASP A 56 -47.36 9.49 24.92
N ALA A 57 -46.76 8.49 24.27
CA ALA A 57 -47.31 7.14 24.19
C ALA A 57 -47.41 6.49 25.58
N LEU A 58 -46.41 6.68 26.44
CA LEU A 58 -46.41 6.17 27.82
C LEU A 58 -47.44 6.91 28.69
N GLN A 59 -47.58 8.21 28.52
CA GLN A 59 -48.59 9.03 29.20
C GLN A 59 -50.00 8.61 28.77
N GLY A 60 -50.22 8.37 27.47
CA GLY A 60 -51.47 7.83 26.94
C GLY A 60 -51.82 6.47 27.56
N LYS A 61 -50.84 5.56 27.61
CA LYS A 61 -51.01 4.25 28.28
C LYS A 61 -51.28 4.38 29.77
N THR A 62 -50.62 5.32 30.47
CA THR A 62 -50.83 5.53 31.91
C THR A 62 -52.22 6.09 32.20
N MET A 63 -52.73 6.97 31.33
CA MET A 63 -54.08 7.50 31.45
C MET A 63 -55.14 6.43 31.13
N GLU A 64 -54.89 5.58 30.13
CA GLU A 64 -55.74 4.42 29.83
C GLU A 64 -55.78 3.42 31.00
N VAL A 65 -54.62 3.13 31.60
CA VAL A 65 -54.50 2.25 32.78
C VAL A 65 -55.18 2.87 34.01
N ALA A 66 -55.06 4.18 34.21
CA ALA A 66 -55.77 4.88 35.29
C ALA A 66 -57.30 4.87 35.07
N LEU A 67 -57.76 4.92 33.81
CA LEU A 67 -59.18 4.83 33.48
C LEU A 67 -59.73 3.39 33.62
N LYS A 68 -58.91 2.37 33.32
CA LYS A 68 -59.25 0.94 33.47
C LYS A 68 -59.02 0.38 34.88
N GLY A 69 -58.40 1.14 35.79
CA GLY A 69 -58.03 0.70 37.15
C GLY A 69 -59.19 0.41 38.12
N THR A 70 -60.44 0.36 37.66
CA THR A 70 -61.62 0.02 38.49
C THR A 70 -62.35 -1.26 38.09
N GLU A 71 -61.90 -1.99 37.05
CA GLU A 71 -62.51 -3.26 36.65
C GLU A 71 -61.58 -4.45 36.93
N MET A 72 -62.14 -5.54 37.47
CA MET A 72 -61.45 -6.70 38.06
C MET A 72 -60.50 -7.50 37.11
N ASP A 73 -60.37 -7.13 35.83
CA ASP A 73 -59.53 -7.83 34.85
C ASP A 73 -58.01 -7.57 34.98
N SER A 74 -57.59 -6.49 35.65
CA SER A 74 -56.16 -6.13 35.73
C SER A 74 -55.31 -7.15 36.49
N SER A 75 -55.91 -8.01 37.30
CA SER A 75 -55.21 -9.02 38.10
C SER A 75 -54.77 -10.23 37.25
N GLU A 76 -55.53 -10.57 36.22
CA GLU A 76 -55.17 -11.66 35.29
C GLU A 76 -54.09 -11.19 34.33
N ASP A 77 -54.21 -9.99 33.77
CA ASP A 77 -53.18 -9.37 32.92
C ASP A 77 -51.82 -9.26 33.62
N ILE A 78 -51.79 -8.90 34.91
CA ILE A 78 -50.54 -8.83 35.68
C ILE A 78 -49.92 -10.23 35.87
N LYS A 79 -50.74 -11.27 36.04
CA LYS A 79 -50.24 -12.65 36.16
C LYS A 79 -49.69 -13.15 34.83
N GLU A 80 -50.39 -12.87 33.73
CA GLU A 80 -49.95 -13.22 32.38
C GLU A 80 -48.63 -12.50 32.04
N LEU A 81 -48.55 -11.19 32.32
CA LEU A 81 -47.32 -10.42 32.12
C LEU A 81 -46.15 -10.98 32.94
N ARG A 82 -46.37 -11.34 34.21
CA ARG A 82 -45.33 -11.96 35.05
C ARG A 82 -44.89 -13.31 34.53
N GLN A 83 -45.82 -14.09 33.99
CA GLN A 83 -45.51 -15.39 33.39
C GLN A 83 -44.69 -15.18 32.11
N HIS A 84 -45.11 -14.27 31.25
CA HIS A 84 -44.39 -13.91 30.02
C HIS A 84 -42.99 -13.35 30.33
N MET A 85 -42.85 -12.52 31.36
CA MET A 85 -41.53 -12.04 31.80
C MET A 85 -40.63 -13.19 32.26
N LYS A 86 -41.16 -14.16 33.01
CA LYS A 86 -40.37 -15.33 33.43
C LYS A 86 -39.95 -16.19 32.25
N GLU A 87 -40.84 -16.40 31.29
CA GLU A 87 -40.56 -17.16 30.07
C GLU A 87 -39.51 -16.46 29.21
N GLN A 88 -39.61 -15.14 29.06
CA GLN A 88 -38.59 -14.33 28.39
C GLN A 88 -37.27 -14.34 29.14
N ASP A 89 -37.26 -14.23 30.47
CA ASP A 89 -36.04 -14.31 31.27
C ASP A 89 -35.36 -15.66 31.12
N THR A 90 -36.12 -16.77 31.09
CA THR A 90 -35.55 -18.10 30.83
C THR A 90 -34.97 -18.22 29.43
N LEU A 91 -35.68 -17.72 28.42
CA LEU A 91 -35.22 -17.76 27.03
C LEU A 91 -33.98 -16.88 26.81
N HIS A 92 -33.94 -15.69 27.43
CA HIS A 92 -32.77 -14.83 27.39
C HIS A 92 -31.58 -15.46 28.11
N LYS A 93 -31.80 -16.14 29.22
CA LYS A 93 -30.71 -16.84 29.92
C LYS A 93 -30.12 -17.95 29.06
N GLU A 94 -30.96 -18.78 28.45
CA GLU A 94 -30.52 -19.83 27.53
C GLU A 94 -29.79 -19.24 26.31
N SER A 95 -30.32 -18.16 25.73
CA SER A 95 -29.67 -17.46 24.62
C SER A 95 -28.33 -16.83 25.01
N MET A 96 -28.20 -16.28 26.22
CA MET A 96 -26.91 -15.77 26.71
C MET A 96 -25.89 -16.89 26.90
N GLU A 97 -26.30 -18.06 27.41
CA GLU A 97 -25.42 -19.22 27.55
C GLU A 97 -24.96 -19.74 26.18
N GLU A 98 -25.85 -19.78 25.18
CA GLU A 98 -25.50 -20.16 23.80
C GLU A 98 -24.52 -19.16 23.16
N ILE A 99 -24.80 -17.87 23.26
CA ILE A 99 -23.93 -16.81 22.75
C ILE A 99 -22.55 -16.89 23.42
N GLN A 100 -22.51 -17.12 24.74
CA GLN A 100 -21.26 -17.24 25.48
C GLN A 100 -20.44 -18.45 25.02
N SER A 101 -21.08 -19.61 24.83
CA SER A 101 -20.39 -20.81 24.32
C SER A 101 -19.82 -20.56 22.93
N HIS A 102 -20.64 -20.01 22.03
CA HIS A 102 -20.23 -19.77 20.65
C HIS A 102 -19.10 -18.73 20.56
N MET A 103 -19.12 -17.68 21.40
CA MET A 103 -18.06 -16.68 21.43
C MET A 103 -16.73 -17.27 21.92
N ILE A 104 -16.76 -18.13 22.94
CA ILE A 104 -15.55 -18.81 23.43
C ILE A 104 -14.97 -19.74 22.35
N ASP A 105 -15.82 -20.53 21.69
CA ASP A 105 -15.38 -21.45 20.64
C ASP A 105 -14.79 -20.70 19.44
N GLN A 106 -15.44 -19.59 19.02
CA GLN A 106 -14.93 -18.76 17.93
C GLN A 106 -13.58 -18.12 18.26
N ILE A 107 -13.42 -17.56 19.47
CA ILE A 107 -12.14 -16.96 19.88
C ILE A 107 -11.05 -18.03 19.93
N LEU A 108 -11.32 -19.17 20.55
CA LEU A 108 -10.34 -20.26 20.65
C LEU A 108 -9.95 -20.82 19.29
N GLN A 109 -10.91 -20.92 18.36
CA GLN A 109 -10.65 -21.44 17.03
C GLN A 109 -9.93 -20.40 16.16
N SER A 110 -10.38 -19.15 16.13
CA SER A 110 -9.77 -18.10 15.30
C SER A 110 -8.39 -17.71 15.81
N GLU A 111 -8.25 -17.43 17.10
CA GLU A 111 -6.94 -17.08 17.67
C GLU A 111 -5.99 -18.28 17.66
N GLY A 112 -6.53 -19.50 17.83
CA GLY A 112 -5.76 -20.73 17.73
C GLY A 112 -5.18 -20.96 16.33
N ASP A 113 -5.97 -20.72 15.29
CA ASP A 113 -5.54 -20.85 13.90
C ASP A 113 -4.57 -19.73 13.50
N ASP A 114 -4.82 -18.48 13.89
CA ASP A 114 -3.93 -17.35 13.62
C ASP A 114 -2.56 -17.55 14.30
N MET A 115 -2.54 -17.97 15.57
CA MET A 115 -1.30 -18.26 16.29
C MET A 115 -0.55 -19.44 15.66
N ARG A 116 -1.25 -20.46 15.15
CA ARG A 116 -0.60 -21.56 14.43
C ARG A 116 0.08 -21.09 13.15
N VAL A 117 -0.56 -20.19 12.41
CA VAL A 117 0.02 -19.61 11.19
C VAL A 117 1.24 -18.77 11.53
N GLU A 118 1.15 -17.91 12.55
CA GLU A 118 2.26 -17.06 12.99
C GLU A 118 3.46 -17.89 13.47
N VAL A 119 3.22 -18.88 14.35
CA VAL A 119 4.29 -19.78 14.84
C VAL A 119 4.88 -20.60 13.69
N SER A 120 4.06 -21.07 12.75
CA SER A 120 4.58 -21.81 11.58
C SER A 120 5.46 -20.93 10.71
N GLN A 121 5.07 -19.67 10.48
CA GLN A 121 5.88 -18.72 9.73
C GLN A 121 7.19 -18.42 10.45
N GLU A 122 7.16 -18.19 11.77
CA GLU A 122 8.36 -17.95 12.56
C GLU A 122 9.32 -19.14 12.52
N ILE A 123 8.79 -20.37 12.60
CA ILE A 123 9.61 -21.59 12.47
C ILE A 123 10.24 -21.67 11.08
N VAL A 124 9.50 -21.36 10.01
CA VAL A 124 10.05 -21.35 8.65
C VAL A 124 11.17 -20.31 8.51
N ASP A 125 10.97 -19.10 9.03
CA ASP A 125 11.97 -18.03 8.99
C ASP A 125 13.25 -18.43 9.78
N GLN A 126 13.09 -19.08 10.94
CA GLN A 126 14.21 -19.62 11.72
C GLN A 126 14.95 -20.76 10.99
N ILE A 127 14.21 -21.66 10.33
CA ILE A 127 14.81 -22.74 9.53
C ILE A 127 15.61 -22.15 8.38
N ASP A 128 15.09 -21.14 7.68
CA ASP A 128 15.78 -20.50 6.56
C ASP A 128 17.10 -19.84 6.99
N GLU A 129 17.11 -19.13 8.13
CA GLU A 129 18.34 -18.58 8.72
C GLU A 129 19.33 -19.68 9.11
N LEU A 130 18.88 -20.76 9.77
CA LEU A 130 19.75 -21.88 10.14
C LEU A 130 20.33 -22.61 8.91
N VAL A 131 19.53 -22.81 7.86
CA VAL A 131 19.98 -23.42 6.61
C VAL A 131 21.00 -22.53 5.93
N LYS A 132 20.77 -21.22 5.88
CA LYS A 132 21.71 -20.25 5.30
C LYS A 132 23.06 -20.27 6.01
N ASP A 133 23.07 -20.29 7.34
CA ASP A 133 24.30 -20.36 8.14
C ASP A 133 25.03 -21.69 7.92
N GLN A 134 24.31 -22.81 7.95
CA GLN A 134 24.90 -24.13 7.74
C GLN A 134 25.44 -24.28 6.31
N VAL A 135 24.74 -23.75 5.30
CA VAL A 135 25.20 -23.73 3.92
C VAL A 135 26.46 -22.85 3.79
N ALA A 136 26.48 -21.66 4.39
CA ALA A 136 27.67 -20.80 4.38
C ALA A 136 28.88 -21.49 5.03
N HIS A 137 28.68 -22.20 6.14
CA HIS A 137 29.73 -22.98 6.80
C HIS A 137 30.21 -24.14 5.93
N CYS A 138 29.29 -24.94 5.38
CA CYS A 138 29.63 -26.06 4.50
C CYS A 138 30.35 -25.59 3.23
N LEU A 139 29.93 -24.46 2.64
CA LEU A 139 30.58 -23.85 1.48
C LEU A 139 32.02 -23.45 1.81
N LYS A 140 32.27 -22.83 2.97
CA LYS A 140 33.63 -22.45 3.38
C LYS A 140 34.56 -23.66 3.53
N ASP A 141 34.05 -24.77 4.05
CA ASP A 141 34.86 -25.98 4.30
C ASP A 141 35.10 -26.81 3.03
N HIS A 142 34.15 -26.83 2.10
CA HIS A 142 34.18 -27.71 0.93
C HIS A 142 34.49 -26.99 -0.39
N MET A 143 34.41 -25.66 -0.43
CA MET A 143 34.63 -24.87 -1.65
C MET A 143 35.79 -23.89 -1.44
N PRO A 144 36.93 -24.10 -2.12
CA PRO A 144 38.04 -23.14 -2.13
C PRO A 144 37.59 -21.72 -2.47
N GLU A 145 38.21 -20.73 -1.82
CA GLU A 145 37.88 -19.30 -2.01
C GLU A 145 38.01 -18.87 -3.48
N ASP A 146 39.00 -19.41 -4.20
CA ASP A 146 39.20 -19.15 -5.63
C ASP A 146 37.96 -19.53 -6.47
N LEU A 147 37.36 -20.69 -6.21
CA LEU A 147 36.15 -21.12 -6.92
C LEU A 147 34.91 -20.28 -6.55
N GLN A 148 34.86 -19.75 -5.33
CA GLN A 148 33.78 -18.84 -4.91
C GLN A 148 33.87 -17.51 -5.66
N LEU A 149 35.09 -16.99 -5.85
CA LEU A 149 35.34 -15.79 -6.65
C LEU A 149 34.98 -16.02 -8.12
N ASP A 150 35.39 -17.14 -8.71
CA ASP A 150 35.07 -17.50 -10.09
C ASP A 150 33.55 -17.63 -10.31
N LEU A 151 32.82 -18.22 -9.35
CA LEU A 151 31.37 -18.31 -9.40
C LEU A 151 30.71 -16.94 -9.29
N ALA A 152 31.21 -16.05 -8.43
CA ALA A 152 30.69 -14.69 -8.29
C ALA A 152 30.91 -13.88 -9.57
N GLU A 153 32.08 -14.00 -10.20
CA GLU A 153 32.39 -13.39 -11.50
C GLU A 153 31.49 -13.95 -12.60
N SER A 154 31.41 -15.28 -12.73
CA SER A 154 30.56 -15.94 -13.73
C SER A 154 29.08 -15.57 -13.58
N LYS A 155 28.60 -15.45 -12.33
CA LYS A 155 27.22 -15.02 -12.05
C LYS A 155 26.98 -13.60 -12.52
N ARG A 156 27.93 -12.69 -12.25
CA ARG A 156 27.86 -11.30 -12.72
C ARG A 156 27.86 -11.22 -14.24
N GLU A 157 28.73 -11.98 -14.91
CA GLU A 157 28.75 -12.06 -16.38
C GLU A 157 27.41 -12.57 -16.92
N TYR A 158 26.80 -13.56 -16.28
CA TYR A 158 25.50 -14.07 -16.67
C TYR A 158 24.40 -13.02 -16.53
N GLU A 159 24.38 -12.27 -15.43
CA GLU A 159 23.43 -11.17 -15.21
C GLU A 159 23.60 -10.07 -16.28
N ASP A 160 24.85 -9.71 -16.61
CA ASP A 160 25.16 -8.75 -17.68
C ASP A 160 24.68 -9.25 -19.06
N LEU A 161 24.88 -10.53 -19.36
CA LEU A 161 24.40 -11.16 -20.59
C LEU A 161 22.87 -11.21 -20.65
N GLN A 162 22.21 -11.53 -19.55
CA GLN A 162 20.75 -11.55 -19.47
C GLN A 162 20.17 -10.15 -19.70
N LEU A 163 20.80 -9.13 -19.11
CA LEU A 163 20.43 -7.74 -19.32
C LEU A 163 20.63 -7.29 -20.77
N ALA A 164 21.78 -7.64 -21.36
CA ALA A 164 22.08 -7.35 -22.76
C ALA A 164 21.10 -8.05 -23.71
N LEU A 165 20.75 -9.30 -23.43
CA LEU A 165 19.76 -10.08 -24.17
C LEU A 165 18.39 -9.41 -24.10
N HIS A 166 17.89 -9.11 -22.89
CA HIS A 166 16.62 -8.42 -22.69
C HIS A 166 16.58 -7.10 -23.46
N ASN A 167 17.63 -6.28 -23.34
CA ASN A 167 17.71 -5.00 -24.06
C ASN A 167 17.76 -5.16 -25.58
N SER A 168 18.44 -6.20 -26.08
CA SER A 168 18.46 -6.54 -27.51
C SER A 168 17.07 -6.96 -28.01
N GLU A 169 16.35 -7.79 -27.25
CA GLU A 169 14.99 -8.21 -27.57
C GLU A 169 14.01 -7.04 -27.54
N SER A 170 14.05 -6.20 -26.49
CA SER A 170 13.25 -4.98 -26.40
C SER A 170 13.53 -4.05 -27.58
N ARG A 171 14.79 -3.84 -27.96
CA ARG A 171 15.16 -3.06 -29.16
C ARG A 171 14.61 -3.67 -30.45
N ARG A 172 14.66 -5.00 -30.59
CA ARG A 172 14.10 -5.71 -31.74
C ARG A 172 12.60 -5.48 -31.85
N LEU A 173 11.87 -5.60 -30.73
CA LEU A 173 10.43 -5.38 -30.68
C LEU A 173 10.07 -3.91 -30.96
N ASN A 174 10.77 -2.97 -30.33
CA ASN A 174 10.61 -1.54 -30.55
C ASN A 174 10.87 -1.13 -32.01
N GLY A 175 11.79 -1.81 -32.69
CA GLY A 175 12.07 -1.58 -34.11
C GLY A 175 10.94 -1.98 -35.07
N THR A 176 9.96 -2.76 -34.60
CA THR A 176 8.76 -3.13 -35.38
C THR A 176 7.60 -2.15 -35.22
N LEU A 177 7.67 -1.25 -34.23
CA LEU A 177 6.62 -0.29 -33.94
C LEU A 177 6.42 0.66 -35.12
N ARG A 178 5.16 1.08 -35.34
CA ARG A 178 4.77 1.95 -36.46
C ARG A 178 4.39 3.36 -36.02
N ALA A 179 4.83 4.41 -36.71
CA ALA A 179 4.47 5.81 -36.41
C ALA A 179 2.95 6.06 -36.48
N ASN A 180 2.25 5.31 -37.33
CA ASN A 180 0.80 5.42 -37.47
C ASN A 180 0.03 4.79 -36.28
N LYS A 181 0.73 4.14 -35.35
CA LYS A 181 0.19 3.50 -34.15
C LYS A 181 0.91 4.02 -32.91
N ALA A 182 0.64 5.29 -32.58
CA ALA A 182 1.28 5.96 -31.44
C ALA A 182 0.90 5.34 -30.07
N ASP A 183 -0.17 4.57 -30.01
CA ASP A 183 -0.64 3.90 -28.79
C ASP A 183 0.01 2.51 -28.58
N ASP A 184 0.90 2.05 -29.48
CA ASP A 184 1.61 0.78 -29.28
C ASP A 184 2.61 0.90 -28.10
N VAL A 185 2.68 -0.15 -27.29
CA VAL A 185 3.52 -0.21 -26.07
C VAL A 185 5.00 -0.21 -26.44
N LEU A 186 5.77 0.65 -25.76
CA LEU A 186 7.22 0.69 -25.88
C LEU A 186 7.83 -0.32 -24.91
N HIS A 187 8.56 -1.31 -25.43
CA HIS A 187 9.25 -2.29 -24.60
C HIS A 187 10.42 -1.64 -23.85
N THR A 188 10.44 -1.87 -22.54
CA THR A 188 11.38 -1.23 -21.61
C THR A 188 12.81 -1.71 -21.84
N ILE A 189 13.75 -0.76 -21.71
CA ILE A 189 15.18 -1.03 -21.71
C ILE A 189 15.65 -0.93 -20.25
N LEU A 190 16.40 -1.91 -19.77
CA LEU A 190 16.96 -1.93 -18.42
C LEU A 190 18.30 -1.19 -18.39
N MET A 191 18.54 -0.44 -17.32
CA MET A 191 19.81 0.22 -17.03
C MET A 191 20.83 -0.81 -16.51
N SER A 192 22.10 -0.43 -16.36
CA SER A 192 23.16 -1.35 -15.87
C SER A 192 22.93 -1.90 -14.46
N ASN A 193 22.00 -1.32 -13.69
CA ASN A 193 21.58 -1.82 -12.37
C ASN A 193 20.41 -2.83 -12.45
N GLY A 194 20.00 -3.26 -13.64
CA GLY A 194 18.87 -4.18 -13.85
C GLY A 194 17.48 -3.57 -13.70
N SER A 195 17.38 -2.28 -13.35
CA SER A 195 16.11 -1.58 -13.17
C SER A 195 15.78 -0.70 -14.39
N ALA A 196 14.50 -0.40 -14.58
CA ALA A 196 14.06 0.59 -15.57
C ALA A 196 14.06 1.99 -14.96
N SER A 197 14.40 3.02 -15.75
CA SER A 197 14.25 4.41 -15.28
C SER A 197 12.76 4.69 -14.97
N PRO A 198 12.43 5.33 -13.84
CA PRO A 198 11.05 5.70 -13.50
C PRO A 198 10.44 6.69 -14.49
N ARG A 199 11.28 7.36 -15.30
CA ARG A 199 10.89 8.31 -16.35
C ARG A 199 10.74 7.64 -17.72
N PHE A 200 10.89 6.31 -17.80
CA PHE A 200 10.75 5.59 -19.07
C PHE A 200 9.29 5.62 -19.55
N PRO A 201 9.02 6.06 -20.78
CA PRO A 201 7.65 6.16 -21.29
C PRO A 201 7.07 4.77 -21.60
N LYS A 202 5.76 4.60 -21.35
CA LYS A 202 5.06 3.32 -21.55
C LYS A 202 4.69 3.07 -23.02
N ASP A 203 4.43 4.13 -23.78
CA ASP A 203 3.99 4.08 -25.17
C ASP A 203 4.73 5.14 -26.01
N LEU A 204 4.60 5.06 -27.34
CA LEU A 204 5.22 6.02 -28.25
C LEU A 204 4.64 7.43 -28.07
N ARG A 205 3.37 7.54 -27.71
CA ARG A 205 2.73 8.83 -27.44
C ARG A 205 3.39 9.56 -26.27
N ALA A 206 3.51 8.91 -25.11
CA ALA A 206 4.18 9.47 -23.95
C ALA A 206 5.65 9.80 -24.26
N LEU A 207 6.31 9.00 -25.10
CA LEU A 207 7.67 9.27 -25.56
C LEU A 207 7.79 10.59 -26.35
N PHE A 208 6.82 10.88 -27.24
CA PHE A 208 6.81 12.13 -28.01
C PHE A 208 6.36 13.35 -27.18
N ASP A 209 5.59 13.13 -26.13
CA ASP A 209 5.09 14.16 -25.21
C ASP A 209 6.12 14.56 -24.12
N LEU A 210 7.28 13.89 -24.05
CA LEU A 210 8.33 14.23 -23.09
C LEU A 210 8.89 15.64 -23.29
N ASP A 211 9.11 16.33 -22.17
CA ASP A 211 9.77 17.63 -22.12
C ASP A 211 11.30 17.51 -22.27
N ALA A 212 11.95 18.64 -22.62
CA ALA A 212 13.38 18.67 -22.88
C ALA A 212 14.22 18.24 -21.66
N ASP A 213 13.78 18.59 -20.45
CA ASP A 213 14.51 18.30 -19.23
C ASP A 213 14.38 16.83 -18.84
N THR A 214 13.17 16.25 -18.97
CA THR A 214 12.97 14.81 -18.75
C THR A 214 13.74 13.96 -19.76
N VAL A 215 13.81 14.33 -21.04
CA VAL A 215 14.62 13.60 -22.03
C VAL A 215 16.11 13.69 -21.69
N LYS A 216 16.61 14.85 -21.23
CA LYS A 216 18.01 15.00 -20.78
C LYS A 216 18.31 14.10 -19.58
N ALA A 217 17.43 14.12 -18.57
CA ALA A 217 17.54 13.24 -17.41
C ALA A 217 17.51 11.76 -17.81
N LEU A 218 16.64 11.39 -18.75
CA LEU A 218 16.54 10.02 -19.25
C LEU A 218 17.83 9.60 -19.98
N MET A 219 18.42 10.48 -20.80
CA MET A 219 19.71 10.19 -21.43
C MET A 219 20.83 9.99 -20.42
N ASP A 220 20.83 10.75 -19.32
CA ASP A 220 21.79 10.63 -18.22
C ASP A 220 21.62 9.30 -17.47
N ASP A 221 20.38 8.93 -17.12
CA ASP A 221 20.04 7.65 -16.47
C ASP A 221 20.59 6.44 -17.26
N TYR A 222 20.50 6.49 -18.60
CA TYR A 222 20.99 5.42 -19.48
C TYR A 222 22.46 5.60 -19.93
N GLY A 223 23.16 6.64 -19.47
CA GLY A 223 24.56 6.91 -19.82
C GLY A 223 24.78 7.19 -21.31
N ILE A 224 23.80 7.77 -22.01
CA ILE A 224 23.88 8.04 -23.44
C ILE A 224 24.68 9.32 -23.68
N ASN A 225 25.83 9.18 -24.33
CA ASN A 225 26.74 10.29 -24.60
C ASN A 225 26.19 11.32 -25.61
N GLY A 226 26.65 12.57 -25.47
CA GLY A 226 26.41 13.64 -26.44
C GLY A 226 25.06 14.34 -26.28
N ILE A 227 24.67 14.65 -25.05
CA ILE A 227 23.48 15.45 -24.75
C ILE A 227 23.61 16.82 -25.43
N SER A 228 22.59 17.19 -26.22
CA SER A 228 22.46 18.49 -26.88
C SER A 228 21.45 19.37 -26.13
N ASP A 229 21.37 20.64 -26.46
CA ASP A 229 20.32 21.53 -25.93
C ASP A 229 18.99 21.37 -26.65
N LEU A 230 19.01 20.81 -27.86
CA LEU A 230 17.80 20.60 -28.65
C LEU A 230 17.10 19.31 -28.23
N ARG A 231 15.87 19.44 -27.71
CA ARG A 231 14.99 18.31 -27.32
C ARG A 231 14.92 17.25 -28.43
N ASP A 232 14.59 17.64 -29.64
CA ASP A 232 14.38 16.70 -30.74
C ASP A 232 15.67 15.94 -31.12
N SER A 233 16.83 16.57 -30.92
CA SER A 233 18.12 15.88 -31.13
C SER A 233 18.36 14.80 -30.07
N ASN A 234 18.04 15.11 -28.81
CA ASN A 234 18.17 14.16 -27.69
C ASN A 234 17.15 13.02 -27.81
N LEU A 235 15.91 13.36 -28.14
CA LEU A 235 14.84 12.39 -28.34
C LEU A 235 15.16 11.45 -29.51
N ASN A 236 15.69 11.96 -30.63
CA ASN A 236 16.14 11.12 -31.74
C ASN A 236 17.25 10.14 -31.34
N LYS A 237 18.22 10.58 -30.52
CA LYS A 237 19.27 9.70 -29.99
C LYS A 237 18.71 8.64 -29.05
N PHE A 238 17.78 9.03 -28.17
CA PHE A 238 17.12 8.12 -27.26
C PHE A 238 16.25 7.09 -28.00
N MET A 239 15.47 7.51 -29.00
CA MET A 239 14.72 6.61 -29.88
C MET A 239 15.63 5.61 -30.59
N GLN A 240 16.76 6.07 -31.14
CA GLN A 240 17.76 5.20 -31.75
C GLN A 240 18.33 4.20 -30.75
N PHE A 241 18.61 4.62 -29.51
CA PHE A 241 19.05 3.74 -28.42
C PHE A 241 18.01 2.69 -28.04
N CYS A 242 16.72 3.05 -28.05
CA CYS A 242 15.60 2.14 -27.83
C CYS A 242 15.32 1.21 -29.02
N GLY A 243 16.03 1.35 -30.15
CA GLY A 243 15.83 0.55 -31.37
C GLY A 243 14.67 1.02 -32.24
N VAL A 244 14.05 2.15 -31.91
CA VAL A 244 12.94 2.72 -32.68
C VAL A 244 13.50 3.35 -33.95
N ARG A 245 12.99 2.94 -35.12
CA ARG A 245 13.48 3.41 -36.44
C ARG A 245 12.93 4.78 -36.85
N TYR A 246 12.28 5.51 -35.93
CA TYR A 246 11.73 6.82 -36.17
C TYR A 246 12.75 7.92 -35.95
N GLN A 247 12.74 8.89 -36.87
CA GLN A 247 13.46 10.13 -36.71
C GLN A 247 12.47 11.26 -36.80
N LEU A 248 12.39 12.10 -35.76
CA LEU A 248 11.75 13.39 -35.85
C LEU A 248 12.57 14.22 -36.84
N VAL A 249 12.01 14.43 -38.02
CA VAL A 249 12.52 15.42 -38.95
C VAL A 249 12.24 16.78 -38.32
N LYS A 250 13.28 17.58 -38.11
CA LYS A 250 13.10 18.98 -37.72
C LYS A 250 12.28 19.63 -38.82
N SER A 251 11.03 19.96 -38.53
CA SER A 251 10.28 20.87 -39.36
C SER A 251 10.97 22.21 -39.22
N ASP A 252 11.88 22.55 -40.14
CA ASP A 252 12.41 23.90 -40.33
C ASP A 252 11.27 24.82 -40.79
N ASN A 253 10.25 25.00 -39.94
CA ASN A 253 9.19 25.94 -40.18
C ASN A 253 9.65 27.29 -39.65
N HIS A 254 10.10 28.12 -40.61
CA HIS A 254 9.85 29.56 -40.74
C HIS A 254 11.12 30.40 -40.99
N LYS A 255 11.61 30.38 -42.24
CA LYS A 255 12.14 31.61 -42.87
C LYS A 255 11.09 32.13 -43.84
N THR A 256 10.35 33.13 -43.37
CA THR A 256 9.50 34.02 -44.15
C THR A 256 10.31 34.71 -45.25
N ASN A 257 10.26 34.24 -46.48
CA ASN A 257 10.66 35.06 -47.63
C ASN A 257 9.50 36.00 -47.99
N SER A 258 9.33 37.04 -47.18
CA SER A 258 8.62 38.25 -47.59
C SER A 258 9.65 39.16 -48.25
N THR A 259 9.88 38.98 -49.55
CA THR A 259 10.60 39.97 -50.38
C THR A 259 9.61 40.58 -51.34
N THR A 260 8.97 41.63 -50.84
CA THR A 260 8.42 42.75 -51.59
C THR A 260 9.43 43.20 -52.65
N HIS A 261 9.04 43.16 -53.94
CA HIS A 261 9.60 44.09 -54.90
C HIS A 261 8.50 44.56 -55.85
N ALA A 262 8.08 45.80 -55.61
CA ALA A 262 7.35 46.63 -56.55
C ALA A 262 8.25 46.96 -57.75
N VAL A 263 7.69 46.91 -58.97
CA VAL A 263 7.72 47.97 -60.00
C VAL A 263 6.47 47.81 -60.84
#